data_AF-A0A377R177-F1
#
_entry.id   AF-A0A377R177-F1
#
_cell.length_a   1.000
_cell.length_b   1.000
_cell.length_c   1.000
_cell.angle_alpha   90.00
_cell.angle_beta   90.00
_cell.angle_gamma   90.00
#
_symmetry.space_group_name_H-M   'P 1'
#
loop_
_entity.id
_entity.type
_entity.pdbx_description
1 polymer ?
#
loop_
_entity_poly.entity_id
_entity_poly.type
_entity_poly.pdbx_seq_one_letter_code
_entity_poly.pdbx_strand_id
1 'polypeptide(L)'
;MNFKRIKKKYFIGIGLLFAALCLGGILMRPSETDVYEYWDDLLAKDAKPWFVSEQEYKAKNRAGFCWRDKKFYTPAELKNKAVASFGEKWISEMKAFSSRNPPNEINGGEVLSVRHCRNSEFSCRVWFFPGKRTNQEWLEWFEDLEKIATLDNMYTLNRKYLFSQDTKQVRSKKELEEYIEKSGKNGFSLMQKTNYGQQYILGSDCCSVLSRNEANVKLKNRNTIFDGDLHYFHFYHQASIPENIDLQDYGVGNFYFNAYGIYALIEENWTTGKLVEAENWQNDRIYFMNNCGDVLWHPHYRIELEN
;
A
#
# COMPACT_ATOMS: atom_id res chain seq x y z
N MET A 1 17.73 7.83 67.06
CA MET A 1 17.44 7.66 65.61
C MET A 1 15.95 7.90 65.37
N ASN A 2 15.62 8.78 64.43
CA ASN A 2 14.32 9.44 64.33
C ASN A 2 13.30 8.60 63.51
N PHE A 3 12.51 7.75 64.18
CA PHE A 3 11.57 6.79 63.58
C PHE A 3 10.50 7.41 62.67
N LYS A 4 10.17 8.70 62.83
CA LYS A 4 9.22 9.42 61.95
C LYS A 4 9.75 9.64 60.53
N ARG A 5 11.07 9.75 60.34
CA ARG A 5 11.69 10.02 59.04
C ARG A 5 11.78 8.77 58.15
N ILE A 6 11.74 7.58 58.77
CA ILE A 6 11.80 6.28 58.08
C ILE A 6 10.45 5.96 57.45
N LYS A 7 9.33 6.11 58.17
CA LYS A 7 7.97 5.83 57.63
C LYS A 7 7.64 6.67 56.39
N LYS A 8 8.01 7.96 56.36
CA LYS A 8 7.70 8.85 55.22
C LYS A 8 8.43 8.45 53.92
N LYS A 9 9.65 7.91 54.02
CA LYS A 9 10.42 7.44 52.85
C LYS A 9 9.86 6.15 52.26
N TYR A 10 9.38 5.22 53.10
CA TYR A 10 8.76 3.97 52.65
C TYR A 10 7.41 4.22 51.95
N PHE A 11 6.58 5.14 52.46
CA PHE A 11 5.31 5.49 51.79
C PHE A 11 5.52 6.22 50.45
N ILE A 12 6.52 7.10 50.35
CA ILE A 12 6.87 7.74 49.06
C ILE A 12 7.45 6.71 48.09
N GLY A 13 8.29 5.78 48.57
CA GLY A 13 8.83 4.69 47.76
C GLY A 13 7.76 3.75 47.22
N ILE A 14 6.79 3.35 48.04
CA ILE A 14 5.66 2.51 47.63
C ILE A 14 4.73 3.27 46.67
N GLY A 15 4.48 4.55 46.91
CA GLY A 15 3.69 5.40 46.00
C GLY A 15 4.32 5.58 44.63
N LEU A 16 5.65 5.75 44.55
CA LEU A 16 6.38 5.81 43.29
C LEU A 16 6.42 4.46 42.56
N LEU A 17 6.48 3.35 43.29
CA LEU A 17 6.44 1.99 42.72
C LEU A 17 5.05 1.67 42.17
N PHE A 18 3.98 2.09 42.85
CA PHE A 18 2.62 2.01 42.33
C PHE A 18 2.40 2.94 41.13
N ALA A 19 2.92 4.16 41.14
CA ALA A 19 2.85 5.05 39.97
C ALA A 19 3.63 4.48 38.77
N ALA A 20 4.80 3.86 39.01
CA ALA A 20 5.58 3.18 37.98
C ALA A 20 4.92 1.87 37.50
N LEU A 21 4.19 1.16 38.36
CA LEU A 21 3.38 -0.02 37.98
C LEU A 21 2.07 0.38 37.29
N CYS A 22 1.49 1.54 37.58
CA CYS A 22 0.34 2.08 36.84
C CYS A 22 0.77 2.65 35.48
N LEU A 23 1.95 3.30 35.39
CA LEU A 23 2.53 3.75 34.12
C LEU A 23 3.12 2.58 33.30
N GLY A 24 3.68 1.56 33.96
CA GLY A 24 4.22 0.35 33.34
C GLY A 24 3.17 -0.72 33.03
N GLY A 25 2.07 -0.77 33.79
CA GLY A 25 0.93 -1.67 33.56
C GLY A 25 0.02 -1.22 32.41
N ILE A 26 0.15 0.03 31.96
CA ILE A 26 -0.44 0.52 30.69
C ILE A 26 0.37 0.01 29.48
N LEU A 27 1.62 -0.43 29.67
CA LEU A 27 2.52 -0.81 28.57
C LEU A 27 2.50 -2.30 28.21
N MET A 28 1.68 -3.13 28.87
CA MET A 28 1.53 -4.54 28.50
C MET A 28 0.07 -4.97 28.58
N ARG A 29 -0.80 -4.32 27.78
CA ARG A 29 -1.86 -5.10 27.13
C ARG A 29 -1.18 -5.89 26.01
N PRO A 30 -1.48 -7.19 25.83
CA PRO A 30 -1.31 -7.78 24.51
C PRO A 30 -2.08 -6.84 23.57
N SER A 31 -1.45 -6.27 22.55
CA SER A 31 -2.19 -5.45 21.60
C SER A 31 -3.25 -6.38 20.99
N GLU A 32 -4.50 -6.26 21.44
CA GLU A 32 -5.61 -6.47 20.53
C GLU A 32 -5.26 -5.59 19.34
N THR A 33 -4.91 -6.22 18.22
CA THR A 33 -4.68 -5.49 16.98
C THR A 33 -5.92 -4.60 16.79
N ASP A 34 -5.71 -3.35 16.37
CA ASP A 34 -6.78 -2.42 16.07
C ASP A 34 -7.36 -2.70 14.69
N VAL A 35 -8.63 -3.15 14.63
CA VAL A 35 -9.34 -3.52 13.40
C VAL A 35 -9.40 -2.39 12.37
N TYR A 36 -9.15 -1.15 12.82
CA TYR A 36 -9.26 0.09 12.06
C TYR A 36 -7.92 0.79 11.82
N GLU A 37 -6.77 0.16 12.08
CA GLU A 37 -5.44 0.81 11.95
C GLU A 37 -5.28 1.55 10.60
N TYR A 38 -5.62 0.91 9.49
CA TYR A 38 -5.55 1.53 8.16
C TYR A 38 -6.51 2.70 7.95
N TRP A 39 -7.70 2.59 8.52
CA TRP A 39 -8.71 3.63 8.49
C TRP A 39 -8.24 4.85 9.30
N ASP A 40 -7.75 4.62 10.52
CA ASP A 40 -7.26 5.68 11.40
C ASP A 40 -6.03 6.38 10.84
N ASP A 41 -5.09 5.62 10.25
CA ASP A 41 -3.94 6.14 9.52
C ASP A 41 -4.36 7.06 8.36
N LEU A 42 -5.42 6.69 7.64
CA LEU A 42 -5.95 7.50 6.54
C LEU A 42 -6.55 8.81 7.07
N LEU A 43 -7.33 8.75 8.15
CA LEU A 43 -7.97 9.93 8.74
C LEU A 43 -6.94 10.89 9.35
N ALA A 44 -5.88 10.37 9.97
CA ALA A 44 -4.81 11.18 10.54
C ALA A 44 -4.10 12.06 9.50
N LYS A 45 -4.05 11.62 8.24
CA LYS A 45 -3.43 12.39 7.12
C LYS A 45 -4.25 13.60 6.68
N ASP A 46 -5.53 13.70 7.05
CA ASP A 46 -6.42 14.82 6.75
C ASP A 46 -7.33 15.18 7.95
N ALA A 47 -6.70 15.31 9.13
CA ALA A 47 -7.40 15.51 10.38
C ALA A 47 -8.11 16.88 10.46
N LYS A 48 -9.23 16.92 11.20
CA LYS A 48 -9.97 18.15 11.48
C LYS A 48 -9.09 19.19 12.19
N PRO A 49 -9.01 20.44 11.68
CA PRO A 49 -8.35 21.52 12.42
C PRO A 49 -9.10 21.86 13.72
N TRP A 50 -8.36 22.10 14.80
CA TRP A 50 -8.93 22.32 16.15
C TRP A 50 -9.90 23.50 16.25
N PHE A 51 -9.75 24.52 15.40
CA PHE A 51 -10.57 25.73 15.38
C PHE A 51 -11.82 25.61 14.50
N VAL A 52 -12.04 24.46 13.86
CA VAL A 52 -13.17 24.20 12.97
C VAL A 52 -14.24 23.41 13.71
N SER A 53 -15.49 23.86 13.61
CA SER A 53 -16.62 23.13 14.19
C SER A 53 -16.82 21.78 13.50
N GLU A 54 -17.37 20.79 14.22
CA GLU A 54 -17.68 19.48 13.62
C GLU A 54 -18.62 19.58 12.42
N GLN A 55 -19.60 20.49 12.51
CA GLN A 55 -20.57 20.71 11.43
C GLN A 55 -19.89 21.26 10.18
N GLU A 56 -18.99 22.24 10.31
CA GLU A 56 -18.24 22.79 9.18
C GLU A 56 -17.30 21.73 8.59
N TYR A 57 -16.61 20.97 9.44
CA TYR A 57 -15.71 19.89 9.04
C TYR A 57 -16.43 18.89 8.13
N LYS A 58 -17.54 18.32 8.61
CA LYS A 58 -18.36 17.35 7.87
C LYS A 58 -18.96 17.94 6.60
N ALA A 59 -19.47 19.17 6.66
CA ALA A 59 -20.06 19.82 5.48
C ALA A 59 -19.05 20.00 4.34
N LYS A 60 -17.82 20.44 4.65
CA LYS A 60 -16.75 20.58 3.64
C LYS A 60 -16.19 19.24 3.20
N ASN A 61 -16.11 18.26 4.11
CA ASN A 61 -15.71 16.89 3.76
C ASN A 61 -16.66 16.29 2.72
N ARG A 62 -17.98 16.39 2.93
CA ARG A 62 -19.00 15.94 1.99
C ARG A 62 -18.94 16.68 0.64
N ALA A 63 -18.42 17.90 0.63
CA ALA A 63 -18.19 18.69 -0.58
C ALA A 63 -16.87 18.35 -1.29
N GLY A 64 -16.04 17.44 -0.75
CA GLY A 64 -14.77 17.06 -1.35
C GLY A 64 -13.59 17.97 -0.99
N PHE A 65 -13.67 18.74 0.09
CA PHE A 65 -12.57 19.60 0.54
C PHE A 65 -11.45 18.77 1.18
N CYS A 66 -10.20 19.03 0.78
CA CYS A 66 -9.01 18.52 1.45
C CYS A 66 -8.58 19.54 2.53
N TRP A 67 -8.59 19.15 3.80
CA TRP A 67 -8.26 20.05 4.92
C TRP A 67 -6.76 20.31 5.05
N ARG A 68 -5.94 19.30 4.80
CA ARG A 68 -4.47 19.37 4.80
C ARG A 68 -3.98 20.43 3.82
N ASP A 69 -4.48 20.38 2.59
CA ASP A 69 -4.03 21.23 1.49
C ASP A 69 -4.92 22.49 1.35
N LYS A 70 -6.00 22.59 2.13
CA LYS A 70 -7.01 23.67 2.13
C LYS A 70 -7.60 23.96 0.74
N LYS A 71 -7.89 22.91 -0.02
CA LYS A 71 -8.25 23.00 -1.44
C LYS A 71 -9.30 21.97 -1.82
N PHE A 72 -10.15 22.32 -2.80
CA PHE A 72 -10.95 21.36 -3.56
C PHE A 72 -10.15 20.88 -4.77
N TYR A 73 -10.04 19.56 -4.91
CA TYR A 73 -9.35 18.95 -6.03
C TYR A 73 -10.32 18.43 -7.08
N THR A 74 -9.87 18.47 -8.34
CA THR A 74 -10.47 17.68 -9.41
C THR A 74 -9.92 16.25 -9.42
N PRO A 75 -10.64 15.26 -9.98
CA PRO A 75 -10.12 13.90 -10.13
C PRO A 75 -8.76 13.83 -10.85
N ALA A 76 -8.55 14.68 -11.87
CA ALA A 76 -7.29 14.74 -12.61
C ALA A 76 -6.11 15.20 -11.73
N GLU A 77 -6.32 16.18 -10.85
CA GLU A 77 -5.30 16.64 -9.90
C GLU A 77 -5.01 15.59 -8.82
N LEU A 78 -6.00 14.78 -8.45
CA LEU A 78 -5.84 13.70 -7.48
C LEU A 78 -5.11 12.48 -8.04
N LYS A 79 -5.18 12.22 -9.35
CA LYS A 79 -4.61 11.01 -9.97
C LYS A 79 -3.18 10.72 -9.52
N ASN A 80 -2.28 11.69 -9.67
CA ASN A 80 -0.86 11.49 -9.36
C ASN A 80 -0.61 11.40 -7.85
N LYS A 81 -1.39 12.10 -7.02
CA LYS A 81 -1.36 11.97 -5.56
C LYS A 81 -1.77 10.56 -5.12
N ALA A 82 -2.84 10.04 -5.73
CA ALA A 82 -3.36 8.70 -5.47
C ALA A 82 -2.35 7.62 -5.86
N VAL A 83 -1.73 7.72 -7.04
CA VAL A 83 -0.66 6.80 -7.46
C VAL A 83 0.52 6.84 -6.49
N ALA A 84 0.93 8.03 -6.05
CA ALA A 84 2.03 8.16 -5.09
C ALA A 84 1.67 7.56 -3.72
N SER A 85 0.44 7.79 -3.22
CA SER A 85 -0.06 7.17 -1.99
C SER A 85 -0.18 5.65 -2.09
N PHE A 86 -0.59 5.13 -3.24
CA PHE A 86 -0.67 3.70 -3.49
C PHE A 86 0.72 3.06 -3.51
N GLY A 87 1.65 3.67 -4.26
CA GLY A 87 3.04 3.24 -4.31
C GLY A 87 3.76 3.30 -2.96
N GLU A 88 3.40 4.22 -2.06
CA GLU A 88 3.90 4.25 -0.68
C GLU A 88 3.64 2.93 0.05
N LYS A 89 2.47 2.32 -0.14
CA LYS A 89 2.13 1.03 0.50
C LYS A 89 2.95 -0.11 -0.09
N TRP A 90 3.09 -0.18 -1.41
CA TRP A 90 4.02 -1.12 -2.05
C TRP A 90 5.45 -0.97 -1.53
N ILE A 91 5.95 0.26 -1.38
CA ILE A 91 7.29 0.52 -0.83
C ILE A 91 7.40 0.03 0.61
N SER A 92 6.36 0.24 1.43
CA SER A 92 6.33 -0.22 2.82
C SER A 92 6.37 -1.75 2.92
N GLU A 93 5.55 -2.45 2.13
CA GLU A 93 5.55 -3.92 2.05
C GLU A 93 6.93 -4.46 1.65
N MET A 94 7.54 -3.88 0.61
CA MET A 94 8.86 -4.30 0.13
C MET A 94 9.97 -4.06 1.16
N LYS A 95 9.88 -2.99 1.95
CA LYS A 95 10.79 -2.75 3.08
C LYS A 95 10.60 -3.79 4.19
N ALA A 96 9.36 -4.16 4.50
CA ALA A 96 9.06 -5.18 5.49
C ALA A 96 9.68 -6.55 5.10
N PHE A 97 9.52 -6.97 3.84
CA PHE A 97 10.15 -8.21 3.34
C PHE A 97 11.68 -8.19 3.38
N SER A 98 12.29 -7.02 3.22
CA SER A 98 13.76 -6.86 3.25
C SER A 98 14.32 -6.67 4.67
N SER A 99 13.46 -6.56 5.69
CA SER A 99 13.84 -6.21 7.05
C SER A 99 14.62 -7.33 7.76
N ARG A 100 15.18 -7.01 8.95
CA ARG A 100 15.99 -7.98 9.71
C ARG A 100 15.18 -9.14 10.27
N ASN A 101 13.96 -8.85 10.71
CA ASN A 101 12.99 -9.77 11.27
C ASN A 101 11.65 -9.49 10.55
N PRO A 102 11.39 -10.06 9.36
CA PRO A 102 10.07 -9.90 8.76
C PRO A 102 9.02 -10.46 9.74
N PRO A 103 7.80 -9.90 9.80
CA PRO A 103 6.75 -10.42 10.67
C PRO A 103 6.46 -11.94 10.51
N ASN A 104 6.87 -12.52 9.39
CA ASN A 104 6.80 -13.95 9.08
C ASN A 104 7.71 -14.87 9.93
N GLU A 105 8.69 -14.35 10.68
CA GLU A 105 9.49 -15.16 11.60
C GLU A 105 8.70 -15.63 12.83
N ILE A 106 7.56 -15.01 13.14
CA ILE A 106 6.80 -15.30 14.36
C ILE A 106 5.79 -16.44 14.17
N ASN A 107 5.39 -16.77 12.92
CA ASN A 107 4.37 -17.80 12.62
C ASN A 107 4.76 -18.78 11.48
N GLY A 108 6.05 -19.02 11.25
CA GLY A 108 6.51 -20.08 10.34
C GLY A 108 6.51 -19.73 8.84
N GLY A 109 6.55 -18.44 8.48
CA GLY A 109 6.78 -18.04 7.08
C GLY A 109 8.24 -18.25 6.67
N GLU A 110 8.46 -18.69 5.44
CA GLU A 110 9.78 -19.16 4.99
C GLU A 110 10.88 -18.09 5.07
N VAL A 111 11.93 -18.43 5.83
CA VAL A 111 13.23 -17.74 5.94
C VAL A 111 13.86 -17.42 4.57
N LEU A 112 13.45 -18.15 3.52
CA LEU A 112 13.91 -17.99 2.14
C LEU A 112 13.56 -16.62 1.53
N SER A 113 12.44 -16.02 1.94
CA SER A 113 11.95 -14.73 1.41
C SER A 113 12.90 -13.56 1.67
N VAL A 114 13.46 -13.46 2.88
CA VAL A 114 14.36 -12.35 3.29
C VAL A 114 15.71 -12.43 2.61
N ARG A 115 16.28 -13.64 2.56
CA ARG A 115 17.60 -13.86 1.95
C ARG A 115 17.55 -13.52 0.46
N HIS A 116 16.48 -13.91 -0.22
CA HIS A 116 16.27 -13.55 -1.63
C HIS A 116 16.17 -12.03 -1.81
N CYS A 117 15.34 -11.35 -1.01
CA CYS A 117 15.21 -9.89 -1.08
C CYS A 117 16.54 -9.15 -0.87
N ARG A 118 17.37 -9.60 0.08
CA ARG A 118 18.67 -8.99 0.38
C ARG A 118 19.70 -9.19 -0.73
N ASN A 119 19.69 -10.34 -1.39
CA ASN A 119 20.71 -10.71 -2.37
C ASN A 119 20.32 -10.35 -3.80
N SER A 120 19.02 -10.18 -4.08
CA SER A 120 18.54 -9.78 -5.39
C SER A 120 18.72 -8.28 -5.62
N GLU A 121 19.15 -7.90 -6.82
CA GLU A 121 19.19 -6.52 -7.30
C GLU A 121 17.80 -5.98 -7.65
N PHE A 122 16.88 -6.85 -8.11
CA PHE A 122 15.60 -6.46 -8.74
C PHE A 122 14.35 -6.76 -7.90
N SER A 123 14.28 -7.93 -7.27
CA SER A 123 13.17 -8.35 -6.40
C SER A 123 13.02 -7.49 -5.15
N CYS A 124 11.85 -7.56 -4.53
CA CYS A 124 11.50 -6.88 -3.28
C CYS A 124 11.67 -5.36 -3.34
N ARG A 125 11.26 -4.77 -4.47
CA ARG A 125 11.47 -3.35 -4.78
C ARG A 125 10.29 -2.83 -5.59
N VAL A 126 10.12 -1.51 -5.50
CA VAL A 126 9.24 -0.77 -6.40
C VAL A 126 10.10 -0.03 -7.43
N TRP A 127 9.70 -0.11 -8.68
CA TRP A 127 10.43 0.43 -9.82
C TRP A 127 9.55 1.39 -10.62
N PHE A 128 10.13 2.52 -10.98
CA PHE A 128 9.52 3.55 -11.82
C PHE A 128 10.14 3.49 -13.21
N PHE A 129 9.28 3.42 -14.22
CA PHE A 129 9.65 3.37 -15.64
C PHE A 129 9.09 4.62 -16.32
N PRO A 130 9.92 5.57 -16.78
CA PRO A 130 9.43 6.69 -17.56
C PRO A 130 8.94 6.21 -18.94
N GLY A 131 7.88 6.85 -19.45
CA GLY A 131 7.35 6.58 -20.79
C GLY A 131 5.90 6.11 -20.81
N LYS A 132 5.35 5.93 -22.01
CA LYS A 132 3.92 5.70 -22.24
C LYS A 132 3.55 4.23 -22.42
N ARG A 133 4.35 3.30 -21.91
CA ARG A 133 4.05 1.88 -22.04
C ARG A 133 2.75 1.58 -21.28
N THR A 134 1.77 1.05 -21.98
CA THR A 134 0.45 0.68 -21.48
C THR A 134 0.48 -0.68 -20.80
N ASN A 135 -0.58 -1.01 -20.06
CA ASN A 135 -0.78 -2.34 -19.49
C ASN A 135 -0.72 -3.44 -20.55
N GLN A 136 -1.33 -3.22 -21.72
CA GLN A 136 -1.33 -4.18 -22.83
C GLN A 136 0.07 -4.39 -23.41
N GLU A 137 0.82 -3.32 -23.63
CA GLU A 137 2.21 -3.43 -24.11
C GLU A 137 3.13 -4.09 -23.08
N TRP A 138 2.87 -3.92 -21.78
CA TRP A 138 3.58 -4.66 -20.74
C TRP A 138 3.24 -6.15 -20.77
N LEU A 139 1.96 -6.50 -20.95
CA LEU A 139 1.49 -7.88 -21.05
C LEU A 139 2.18 -8.61 -22.21
N GLU A 140 2.09 -8.05 -23.42
CA GLU A 140 2.74 -8.59 -24.63
C GLU A 140 4.25 -8.75 -24.44
N TRP A 141 4.89 -7.80 -23.74
CA TRP A 141 6.30 -7.87 -23.46
C TRP A 141 6.67 -9.02 -22.50
N PHE A 142 5.84 -9.30 -21.50
CA PHE A 142 6.04 -10.46 -20.61
C PHE A 142 5.82 -11.77 -21.36
N GLU A 143 4.78 -11.87 -22.19
CA GLU A 143 4.54 -13.04 -23.05
C GLU A 143 5.71 -13.32 -24.00
N ASP A 144 6.34 -12.28 -24.55
CA ASP A 144 7.52 -12.42 -25.40
C ASP A 144 8.77 -12.81 -24.61
N LEU A 145 8.94 -12.26 -23.40
CA LEU A 145 10.01 -12.69 -22.50
C LEU A 145 9.89 -14.17 -22.14
N GLU A 146 8.69 -14.65 -21.84
CA GLU A 146 8.44 -16.04 -21.48
C GLU A 146 8.92 -17.02 -22.54
N LYS A 147 8.77 -16.68 -23.83
CA LYS A 147 9.21 -17.52 -24.96
C LYS A 147 10.73 -17.71 -24.99
N ILE A 148 11.50 -16.79 -24.42
CA ILE A 148 12.97 -16.79 -24.48
C ILE A 148 13.64 -16.93 -23.11
N ALA A 149 12.88 -16.83 -22.03
CA ALA A 149 13.39 -16.89 -20.66
C ALA A 149 13.82 -18.31 -20.30
N THR A 150 15.03 -18.41 -19.79
CA THR A 150 15.59 -19.59 -19.12
C THR A 150 16.20 -19.13 -17.80
N LEU A 151 16.41 -20.03 -16.82
CA LEU A 151 17.04 -19.58 -15.57
C LEU A 151 18.43 -19.00 -15.78
N ASP A 152 19.21 -19.58 -16.70
CA ASP A 152 20.56 -19.12 -17.00
C ASP A 152 20.58 -17.70 -17.58
N ASN A 153 19.48 -17.25 -18.19
CA ASN A 153 19.40 -15.95 -18.83
C ASN A 153 18.46 -14.96 -18.13
N MET A 154 17.62 -15.36 -17.17
CA MET A 154 16.58 -14.49 -16.59
C MET A 154 17.16 -13.23 -15.93
N TYR A 155 18.27 -13.36 -15.19
CA TYR A 155 18.98 -12.22 -14.62
C TYR A 155 19.48 -11.26 -15.71
N THR A 156 20.03 -11.81 -16.79
CA THR A 156 20.50 -11.06 -17.96
C THR A 156 19.34 -10.39 -18.70
N LEU A 157 18.20 -11.07 -18.84
CA LEU A 157 17.01 -10.52 -19.48
C LEU A 157 16.43 -9.36 -18.67
N ASN A 158 16.30 -9.53 -17.35
CA ASN A 158 15.86 -8.45 -16.46
C ASN A 158 16.79 -7.23 -16.56
N ARG A 159 18.11 -7.43 -16.46
CA ARG A 159 19.07 -6.33 -16.53
C ARG A 159 19.12 -5.67 -17.91
N LYS A 160 18.99 -6.44 -18.99
CA LYS A 160 19.15 -5.94 -20.36
C LYS A 160 17.87 -5.31 -20.93
N TYR A 161 16.72 -5.90 -20.63
CA TYR A 161 15.46 -5.58 -21.30
C TYR A 161 14.40 -4.99 -20.38
N LEU A 162 14.44 -5.28 -19.06
CA LEU A 162 13.48 -4.72 -18.12
C LEU A 162 14.01 -3.41 -17.50
N PHE A 163 15.16 -3.49 -16.82
CA PHE A 163 15.73 -2.40 -16.04
C PHE A 163 16.82 -1.68 -16.86
N SER A 164 16.38 -0.91 -17.86
CA SER A 164 17.25 -0.08 -18.71
C SER A 164 17.75 1.18 -17.96
N GLN A 165 18.57 2.02 -18.61
CA GLN A 165 19.29 3.14 -17.95
C GLN A 165 18.38 4.17 -17.25
N ASP A 166 17.14 4.33 -17.71
CA ASP A 166 16.21 5.33 -17.18
C ASP A 166 15.29 4.80 -16.09
N THR A 167 15.25 3.49 -15.86
CA THR A 167 14.46 2.88 -14.78
C THR A 167 15.06 3.26 -13.42
N LYS A 168 14.19 3.65 -12.48
CA LYS A 168 14.62 4.07 -11.13
C LYS A 168 13.96 3.21 -10.05
N GLN A 169 14.75 2.72 -9.11
CA GLN A 169 14.19 2.16 -7.88
C GLN A 169 13.57 3.30 -7.06
N VAL A 170 12.36 3.09 -6.56
CA VAL A 170 11.64 4.02 -5.69
C VAL A 170 11.76 3.55 -4.24
N ARG A 171 12.26 4.40 -3.35
CA ARG A 171 12.51 4.06 -1.93
C ARG A 171 11.63 4.83 -0.96
N SER A 172 10.93 5.86 -1.41
CA SER A 172 10.00 6.64 -0.60
C SER A 172 8.88 7.26 -1.43
N LYS A 173 7.79 7.65 -0.78
CA LYS A 173 6.70 8.42 -1.40
C LYS A 173 7.23 9.72 -2.03
N LYS A 174 8.12 10.44 -1.34
CA LYS A 174 8.73 11.68 -1.84
C LYS A 174 9.49 11.46 -3.15
N GLU A 175 10.32 10.41 -3.23
CA GLU A 175 11.02 10.07 -4.48
C GLU A 175 10.03 9.76 -5.61
N LEU A 176 8.95 9.04 -5.32
CA LEU A 176 7.91 8.74 -6.30
C LEU A 176 7.23 10.02 -6.82
N GLU A 177 6.87 10.93 -5.92
CA GLU A 177 6.30 12.23 -6.27
C GLU A 177 7.24 13.04 -7.16
N GLU A 178 8.54 13.10 -6.82
CA GLU A 178 9.55 13.78 -7.63
C GLU A 178 9.71 13.16 -9.04
N TYR A 179 9.67 11.83 -9.15
CA TYR A 179 9.73 11.15 -10.45
C TYR A 179 8.47 11.40 -11.29
N ILE A 180 7.29 11.36 -10.68
CA ILE A 180 6.03 11.69 -11.35
C ILE A 180 6.03 13.15 -11.81
N GLU A 181 6.53 14.09 -11.00
CA GLU A 181 6.61 15.50 -11.36
C GLU A 181 7.55 15.74 -12.56
N LYS A 182 8.75 15.14 -12.52
CA LYS A 182 9.78 15.32 -13.56
C LYS A 182 9.45 14.60 -14.86
N SER A 183 8.95 13.36 -14.78
CA SER A 183 8.83 12.45 -15.93
C SER A 183 7.39 12.07 -16.26
N GLY A 184 6.45 12.24 -15.33
CA GLY A 184 5.07 11.76 -15.50
C GLY A 184 4.26 12.46 -16.58
N LYS A 185 4.67 13.67 -17.02
CA LYS A 185 4.07 14.34 -18.19
C LYS A 185 4.22 13.52 -19.48
N ASN A 186 5.26 12.69 -19.55
CA ASN A 186 5.53 11.81 -20.69
C ASN A 186 4.96 10.41 -20.47
N GLY A 187 4.09 10.21 -19.48
CA GLY A 187 3.64 8.90 -19.02
C GLY A 187 4.70 8.22 -18.13
N PHE A 188 4.24 7.24 -17.35
CA PHE A 188 5.12 6.37 -16.58
C PHE A 188 4.44 5.03 -16.30
N SER A 189 5.22 4.04 -15.90
CA SER A 189 4.71 2.82 -15.27
C SER A 189 5.34 2.62 -13.89
N LEU A 190 4.61 1.96 -13.01
CA LEU A 190 5.08 1.56 -11.69
C LEU A 190 5.02 0.03 -11.59
N MET A 191 6.08 -0.59 -11.11
CA MET A 191 6.13 -2.04 -10.88
C MET A 191 6.50 -2.34 -9.45
N GLN A 192 5.71 -3.16 -8.77
CA GLN A 192 6.11 -3.83 -7.54
C GLN A 192 6.60 -5.22 -7.93
N LYS A 193 7.88 -5.54 -7.67
CA LYS A 193 8.42 -6.89 -7.85
C LYS A 193 8.64 -7.56 -6.50
N THR A 194 8.02 -8.72 -6.27
CA THR A 194 8.09 -9.46 -5.01
C THR A 194 9.30 -10.41 -4.98
N ASN A 195 9.40 -11.25 -3.96
CA ASN A 195 10.43 -12.27 -3.83
C ASN A 195 10.17 -13.56 -4.63
N TYR A 196 8.94 -13.80 -5.10
CA TYR A 196 8.56 -15.05 -5.78
C TYR A 196 8.44 -14.90 -7.30
N GLY A 197 9.22 -14.00 -7.91
CA GLY A 197 9.12 -13.71 -9.34
C GLY A 197 7.90 -12.87 -9.74
N GLN A 198 6.83 -12.89 -8.93
CA GLN A 198 5.61 -12.11 -9.09
C GLN A 198 5.89 -10.62 -9.17
N GLN A 199 5.12 -9.96 -10.02
CA GLN A 199 5.21 -8.52 -10.23
C GLN A 199 3.84 -7.95 -10.58
N TYR A 200 3.48 -6.87 -9.88
CA TYR A 200 2.30 -6.06 -10.17
C TYR A 200 2.75 -4.84 -10.96
N ILE A 201 2.16 -4.60 -12.13
CA ILE A 201 2.49 -3.44 -12.96
C ILE A 201 1.25 -2.55 -13.09
N LEU A 202 1.50 -1.26 -12.91
CA LEU A 202 0.63 -0.17 -13.30
C LEU A 202 1.26 0.52 -14.51
N GLY A 203 0.75 0.22 -15.70
CA GLY A 203 1.13 0.87 -16.96
C GLY A 203 0.70 2.34 -17.01
N SER A 204 1.05 3.05 -18.07
CA SER A 204 0.75 4.48 -18.19
C SER A 204 -0.74 4.83 -18.30
N ASP A 205 -1.54 3.85 -18.70
CA ASP A 205 -3.00 3.86 -18.80
C ASP A 205 -3.69 3.29 -17.55
N CYS A 206 -2.94 2.91 -16.51
CA CYS A 206 -3.48 2.17 -15.37
C CYS A 206 -4.62 2.88 -14.63
N CYS A 207 -4.42 4.17 -14.38
CA CYS A 207 -4.95 4.73 -13.16
C CYS A 207 -5.85 5.92 -13.46
N SER A 208 -7.00 5.89 -12.81
CA SER A 208 -7.96 6.99 -12.81
C SER A 208 -8.49 7.24 -11.40
N VAL A 209 -8.95 8.47 -11.17
CA VAL A 209 -9.73 8.81 -9.99
C VAL A 209 -11.17 8.94 -10.45
N LEU A 210 -12.05 8.17 -9.82
CA LEU A 210 -13.48 8.16 -10.10
C LEU A 210 -14.16 9.03 -9.06
N SER A 211 -15.11 9.87 -9.50
CA SER A 211 -16.11 10.41 -8.59
C SER A 211 -16.96 9.27 -8.01
N ARG A 212 -17.65 9.53 -6.90
CA ARG A 212 -18.59 8.58 -6.30
C ARG A 212 -19.60 8.02 -7.31
N ASN A 213 -20.13 8.87 -8.19
CA ASN A 213 -21.12 8.42 -9.17
C ASN A 213 -20.50 7.47 -10.22
N GLU A 214 -19.31 7.80 -10.72
CA GLU A 214 -18.58 6.94 -11.67
C GLU A 214 -18.20 5.60 -11.02
N ALA A 215 -17.71 5.62 -9.78
CA ALA A 215 -17.40 4.42 -9.02
C ALA A 215 -18.66 3.56 -8.82
N ASN A 216 -19.78 4.16 -8.39
CA ASN A 216 -21.04 3.43 -8.22
C ASN A 216 -21.55 2.79 -9.53
N VAL A 217 -21.40 3.47 -10.67
CA VAL A 217 -21.76 2.92 -11.98
C VAL A 217 -20.86 1.73 -12.31
N LYS A 218 -19.54 1.88 -12.13
CA LYS A 218 -18.58 0.81 -12.42
C LYS A 218 -18.80 -0.41 -11.53
N LEU A 219 -19.07 -0.21 -10.24
CA LEU A 219 -19.31 -1.29 -9.26
C LEU A 219 -20.63 -2.03 -9.49
N LYS A 220 -21.68 -1.36 -10.00
CA LYS A 220 -22.98 -2.00 -10.30
C LYS A 220 -22.98 -2.79 -11.61
N ASN A 221 -22.17 -2.39 -12.58
CA ASN A 221 -22.21 -2.94 -13.94
C ASN A 221 -21.18 -4.06 -14.18
N ARG A 222 -20.49 -4.50 -13.13
CA ARG A 222 -19.44 -5.52 -13.18
C ARG A 222 -19.62 -6.50 -12.04
N ASN A 223 -19.12 -7.71 -12.23
CA ASN A 223 -18.98 -8.65 -11.13
C ASN A 223 -17.89 -8.10 -10.20
N THR A 224 -18.29 -7.75 -8.98
CA THR A 224 -17.40 -7.13 -8.01
C THR A 224 -17.36 -7.94 -6.73
N ILE A 225 -16.15 -8.17 -6.25
CA ILE A 225 -15.89 -8.79 -4.96
C ILE A 225 -15.39 -7.69 -4.03
N PHE A 226 -16.06 -7.52 -2.90
CA PHE A 226 -15.54 -6.70 -1.82
C PHE A 226 -14.46 -7.49 -1.10
N ASP A 227 -13.21 -7.07 -1.25
CA ASP A 227 -12.05 -7.66 -0.61
C ASP A 227 -11.86 -6.97 0.75
N GLY A 228 -12.47 -7.62 1.75
CA GLY A 228 -12.52 -7.19 3.14
C GLY A 228 -11.66 -8.04 4.09
N ASP A 229 -11.01 -9.10 3.61
CA ASP A 229 -10.21 -10.02 4.42
C ASP A 229 -8.82 -10.26 3.81
N LEU A 230 -7.78 -9.79 4.49
CA LEU A 230 -6.38 -10.09 4.17
C LEU A 230 -5.99 -11.49 4.68
N HIS A 231 -6.44 -12.55 4.01
CA HIS A 231 -6.10 -13.92 4.42
C HIS A 231 -4.73 -14.42 3.93
N TYR A 232 -4.17 -13.84 2.86
CA TYR A 232 -3.00 -14.43 2.20
C TYR A 232 -1.64 -13.94 2.69
N PHE A 233 -1.59 -12.85 3.45
CA PHE A 233 -0.37 -12.40 4.09
C PHE A 233 -0.71 -12.03 5.54
N HIS A 234 -0.23 -12.83 6.49
CA HIS A 234 -0.38 -12.68 7.95
C HIS A 234 0.14 -11.34 8.55
N PHE A 235 0.42 -10.34 7.71
CA PHE A 235 0.81 -8.99 8.13
C PHE A 235 -0.36 -8.16 8.65
N TYR A 236 -1.59 -8.48 8.25
CA TYR A 236 -2.71 -7.56 8.39
C TYR A 236 -3.95 -8.32 8.83
N HIS A 237 -4.07 -8.58 10.12
CA HIS A 237 -5.27 -9.26 10.62
C HIS A 237 -6.55 -8.42 10.47
N GLN A 238 -6.45 -7.17 10.02
CA GLN A 238 -7.40 -6.14 10.40
C GLN A 238 -7.29 -4.90 9.50
N ALA A 239 -8.22 -4.77 8.55
CA ALA A 239 -8.27 -3.64 7.63
C ALA A 239 -9.73 -3.35 7.27
N SER A 240 -10.52 -3.07 8.30
CA SER A 240 -11.94 -2.77 8.21
C SER A 240 -12.18 -1.26 8.16
N ILE A 241 -13.35 -0.87 7.66
CA ILE A 241 -13.89 0.47 7.83
C ILE A 241 -14.99 0.37 8.90
N PRO A 242 -15.12 1.32 9.84
CA PRO A 242 -16.18 1.28 10.84
C PRO A 242 -17.56 1.16 10.19
N GLU A 243 -18.40 0.27 10.71
CA GLU A 243 -19.76 0.10 10.22
C GLU A 243 -20.67 1.27 10.65
N ASN A 244 -21.77 1.45 9.92
CA ASN A 244 -22.83 2.43 10.26
C ASN A 244 -22.37 3.90 10.32
N ILE A 245 -21.30 4.24 9.60
CA ILE A 245 -20.85 5.63 9.42
C ILE A 245 -21.15 6.15 8.01
N ASP A 246 -21.29 7.48 7.88
CA ASP A 246 -21.20 8.14 6.57
C ASP A 246 -19.72 8.45 6.28
N LEU A 247 -19.11 7.77 5.31
CA LEU A 247 -17.71 7.98 4.93
C LEU A 247 -17.43 9.44 4.55
N GLN A 248 -18.42 10.13 3.96
CA GLN A 248 -18.26 11.50 3.52
C GLN A 248 -18.14 12.48 4.70
N ASP A 249 -18.57 12.12 5.91
CA ASP A 249 -18.31 12.91 7.11
C ASP A 249 -16.82 12.99 7.43
N TYR A 250 -16.06 11.99 7.01
CA TYR A 250 -14.63 11.85 7.26
C TYR A 250 -13.78 12.18 6.02
N GLY A 251 -14.41 12.75 4.98
CA GLY A 251 -13.72 13.13 3.75
C GLY A 251 -13.31 11.94 2.89
N VAL A 252 -13.93 10.77 3.09
CA VAL A 252 -13.69 9.54 2.32
C VAL A 252 -14.93 9.21 1.48
N GLY A 253 -14.75 8.58 0.33
CA GLY A 253 -15.86 8.08 -0.49
C GLY A 253 -16.52 9.13 -1.39
N ASN A 254 -15.97 10.35 -1.45
CA ASN A 254 -16.25 11.32 -2.52
C ASN A 254 -15.55 10.93 -3.83
N PHE A 255 -14.36 10.35 -3.70
CA PHE A 255 -13.52 9.88 -4.78
C PHE A 255 -13.00 8.47 -4.49
N TYR A 256 -12.71 7.74 -5.56
CA TYR A 256 -12.17 6.39 -5.52
C TYR A 256 -10.97 6.29 -6.45
N PHE A 257 -9.94 5.57 -6.03
CA PHE A 257 -8.79 5.29 -6.87
C PHE A 257 -9.00 3.99 -7.61
N ASN A 258 -9.04 4.06 -8.93
CA ASN A 258 -9.16 2.90 -9.80
C ASN A 258 -7.76 2.53 -10.31
N ALA A 259 -7.25 1.39 -9.88
CA ALA A 259 -5.97 0.83 -10.29
C ALA A 259 -6.22 -0.38 -11.21
N TYR A 260 -6.23 -0.10 -12.51
CA TYR A 260 -6.21 -1.15 -13.53
C TYR A 260 -4.75 -1.46 -13.86
N GLY A 261 -4.31 -2.68 -13.60
CA GLY A 261 -2.93 -3.11 -13.79
C GLY A 261 -2.87 -4.48 -14.41
N ILE A 262 -1.66 -5.01 -14.49
CA ILE A 262 -1.40 -6.40 -14.80
C ILE A 262 -0.66 -7.07 -13.64
N TYR A 263 -0.90 -8.35 -13.52
CA TYR A 263 -0.05 -9.25 -12.76
C TYR A 263 0.73 -10.11 -13.72
N ALA A 264 2.00 -10.32 -13.40
CA ALA A 264 2.86 -11.26 -14.09
C ALA A 264 3.55 -12.14 -13.05
N LEU A 265 3.51 -13.44 -13.23
CA LEU A 265 4.21 -14.44 -12.46
C LEU A 265 5.18 -15.14 -13.38
N ILE A 266 6.45 -15.23 -12.97
CA ILE A 266 7.44 -16.11 -13.58
C ILE A 266 8.04 -16.91 -12.42
N GLU A 267 7.62 -18.16 -12.28
CA GLU A 267 8.01 -19.02 -11.17
C GLU A 267 9.20 -19.92 -11.54
N GLU A 268 10.17 -19.98 -10.62
CA GLU A 268 11.31 -20.88 -10.70
C GLU A 268 11.19 -22.01 -9.68
N ASN A 269 11.45 -23.24 -10.10
CA ASN A 269 11.60 -24.38 -9.21
C ASN A 269 12.97 -24.31 -8.56
N TRP A 270 13.03 -23.94 -7.29
CA TRP A 270 14.28 -23.82 -6.55
C TRP A 270 15.05 -25.14 -6.37
N THR A 271 14.36 -26.28 -6.47
CA THR A 271 14.97 -27.62 -6.31
C THR A 271 15.57 -28.14 -7.61
N THR A 272 14.90 -27.88 -8.73
CA THR A 272 15.33 -28.37 -10.05
C THR A 272 16.01 -27.31 -10.89
N GLY A 273 15.95 -26.05 -10.48
CA GLY A 273 16.43 -24.90 -11.25
C GLY A 273 15.74 -24.81 -12.62
N LYS A 274 14.43 -25.11 -12.69
CA LYS A 274 13.62 -25.06 -13.93
C LYS A 274 12.47 -24.08 -13.79
N LEU A 275 12.13 -23.37 -14.87
CA LEU A 275 10.98 -22.47 -14.90
C LEU A 275 9.72 -23.35 -14.83
N VAL A 276 8.85 -23.07 -13.87
CA VAL A 276 7.68 -23.90 -13.54
C VAL A 276 6.45 -23.38 -14.26
N GLU A 277 6.26 -22.07 -14.19
CA GLU A 277 5.01 -21.45 -14.57
C GLU A 277 5.28 -20.00 -14.97
N ALA A 278 4.57 -19.57 -16.00
CA ALA A 278 4.50 -18.17 -16.38
C ALA A 278 3.04 -17.82 -16.67
N GLU A 279 2.51 -16.86 -15.91
CA GLU A 279 1.11 -16.47 -15.98
C GLU A 279 1.00 -14.96 -15.94
N ASN A 280 0.17 -14.41 -16.80
CA ASN A 280 -0.13 -12.98 -16.81
C ASN A 280 -1.64 -12.78 -16.86
N TRP A 281 -2.15 -11.84 -16.06
CA TRP A 281 -3.56 -11.48 -16.10
C TRP A 281 -3.77 -10.02 -15.74
N GLN A 282 -4.87 -9.46 -16.23
CA GLN A 282 -5.30 -8.12 -15.89
C GLN A 282 -5.91 -8.08 -14.49
N ASN A 283 -5.76 -6.96 -13.81
CA ASN A 283 -6.22 -6.77 -12.44
C ASN A 283 -6.85 -5.39 -12.30
N ASP A 284 -8.15 -5.32 -12.09
CA ASP A 284 -8.89 -4.05 -11.94
C ASP A 284 -9.43 -3.93 -10.51
N ARG A 285 -8.93 -2.93 -9.77
CA ARG A 285 -9.26 -2.72 -8.35
C ARG A 285 -9.66 -1.28 -8.07
N ILE A 286 -10.70 -1.11 -7.27
CA ILE A 286 -11.23 0.20 -6.86
C ILE A 286 -11.04 0.36 -5.35
N TYR A 287 -10.24 1.34 -4.96
CA TYR A 287 -9.89 1.65 -3.58
C TYR A 287 -10.61 2.90 -3.08
N PHE A 288 -10.92 2.93 -1.78
CA PHE A 288 -11.37 4.15 -1.12
C PHE A 288 -10.21 5.16 -1.05
N MET A 289 -10.56 6.44 -1.09
CA MET A 289 -9.59 7.53 -1.05
C MET A 289 -10.16 8.69 -0.24
N ASN A 290 -9.30 9.40 0.49
CA ASN A 290 -9.68 10.67 1.09
C ASN A 290 -9.70 11.80 0.05
N ASN A 291 -10.24 12.96 0.42
CA ASN A 291 -10.33 14.15 -0.44
C ASN A 291 -8.97 14.73 -0.87
N CYS A 292 -7.88 14.29 -0.25
CA CYS A 292 -6.52 14.77 -0.50
C CYS A 292 -5.70 13.83 -1.40
N GLY A 293 -6.26 12.70 -1.83
CA GLY A 293 -5.57 11.75 -2.69
C GLY A 293 -4.77 10.67 -1.95
N ASP A 294 -4.97 10.49 -0.64
CA ASP A 294 -4.42 9.33 0.05
C ASP A 294 -5.36 8.13 -0.10
N VAL A 295 -4.79 7.01 -0.54
CA VAL A 295 -5.52 5.79 -0.86
C VAL A 295 -5.55 4.87 0.36
N LEU A 296 -6.74 4.39 0.69
CA LEU A 296 -6.94 3.31 1.63
C LEU A 296 -6.56 2.00 0.93
N TRP A 297 -5.46 1.37 1.36
CA TRP A 297 -4.98 0.12 0.76
C TRP A 297 -6.03 -1.00 0.85
N HIS A 298 -6.75 -1.04 1.96
CA HIS A 298 -7.74 -2.07 2.24
C HIS A 298 -8.78 -1.53 3.24
N PRO A 299 -10.08 -1.87 3.09
CA PRO A 299 -10.66 -2.76 2.09
C PRO A 299 -10.77 -2.11 0.71
N HIS A 300 -10.99 -2.93 -0.31
CA HIS A 300 -11.15 -2.46 -1.69
C HIS A 300 -12.10 -3.37 -2.48
N TYR A 301 -12.55 -2.90 -3.63
CA TYR A 301 -13.32 -3.73 -4.57
C TYR A 301 -12.39 -4.30 -5.63
N ARG A 302 -12.56 -5.58 -5.93
CA ARG A 302 -11.95 -6.25 -7.07
C ARG A 302 -13.01 -6.44 -8.13
N ILE A 303 -12.69 -6.08 -9.37
CA ILE A 303 -13.55 -6.35 -10.50
C ILE A 303 -13.08 -7.64 -11.14
N GLU A 304 -13.98 -8.61 -11.25
CA GLU A 304 -13.73 -9.80 -12.03
C GLU A 304 -13.76 -9.41 -13.51
N LEU A 305 -12.70 -9.78 -14.22
CA LEU A 305 -12.62 -9.61 -15.66
C LEU A 305 -13.13 -10.90 -16.29
N GLU A 306 -14.09 -10.77 -17.20
CA GLU A 306 -14.57 -11.89 -18.01
C GLU A 306 -13.43 -12.29 -18.96
N ASN A 307 -12.88 -13.49 -18.78
CA ASN A 307 -11.89 -14.09 -19.67
C ASN A 307 -12.53 -14.52 -21.00
#